data_AF-A0AAE8ZUE9-F1
#
_entry.id   AF-A0AAE8ZUE9-F1
#
_cell.length_a   1.000
_cell.length_b   1.000
_cell.length_c   1.000
_cell.angle_alpha   90.00
_cell.angle_beta   90.00
_cell.angle_gamma   90.00
#
_symmetry.space_group_name_H-M   'P 1'
#
loop_
_entity.id
_entity.type
_entity.pdbx_description
1 polymer ?
#
loop_
_entity_poly.entity_id
_entity_poly.type
_entity_poly.pdbx_seq_one_letter_code
_entity_poly.pdbx_strand_id
1 'polypeptide(L)'
;MTESTTTGGSNDQKYVMGKEEFWDDINDPYCRKLANTDPNDVYPSYNPGPENPDGSVNFECHCVSHLVASPCGYEFREAISCQKTSSDEEMENGACGEQLMAFMECAMRTQCFKTNDSTPEEKQTGK
;
A
#
# COMPACT_ATOMS: atom_id res chain seq x y z
N MET A 1 2.47 1.64 28.53
CA MET A 1 3.83 1.09 28.55
C MET A 1 4.59 1.80 29.65
N THR A 2 5.39 1.09 30.43
CA THR A 2 6.22 1.71 31.48
C THR A 2 7.68 1.67 31.05
N GLU A 3 8.32 2.83 31.01
CA GLU A 3 9.77 2.92 30.81
C GLU A 3 10.46 2.38 32.06
N SER A 4 11.21 1.30 31.91
CA SER A 4 12.07 0.79 32.98
C SER A 4 13.49 1.29 32.73
N THR A 5 13.94 2.26 33.52
CA THR A 5 15.32 2.72 33.45
C THR A 5 16.24 1.62 33.98
N THR A 6 17.02 1.00 33.09
CA THR A 6 18.03 0.04 33.51
C THR A 6 19.18 0.83 34.14
N THR A 7 19.38 0.71 35.45
CA THR A 7 20.53 1.27 36.15
C THR A 7 21.80 0.55 35.70
N GLY A 8 22.43 1.04 34.62
CA GLY A 8 23.68 0.47 34.14
C GLY A 8 24.13 1.01 32.77
N GLY A 9 24.66 2.23 32.74
CA GLY A 9 25.69 2.68 31.77
C GLY A 9 25.43 2.66 30.26
N SER A 10 24.33 2.11 29.73
CA SER A 10 23.96 2.18 28.31
C SER A 10 22.77 3.10 28.09
N ASN A 11 22.72 3.75 26.92
CA ASN A 11 21.62 4.63 26.51
C ASN A 11 20.37 3.84 26.04
N ASP A 12 20.29 2.55 26.35
CA ASP A 12 19.22 1.70 25.84
C ASP A 12 17.97 1.86 26.71
N GLN A 13 16.88 2.32 26.09
CA GLN A 13 15.58 2.41 26.74
C GLN A 13 14.83 1.09 26.60
N LYS A 14 14.43 0.51 27.73
CA LYS A 14 13.61 -0.71 27.78
C LYS A 14 12.17 -0.36 28.15
N TYR A 15 11.26 -0.58 27.21
CA TYR A 15 9.83 -0.48 27.44
C TYR A 15 9.28 -1.86 27.81
N VAL A 16 8.50 -1.91 28.89
CA VAL A 16 7.81 -3.13 29.32
C VAL A 16 6.31 -2.86 29.42
N MET A 17 5.53 -3.89 29.14
CA MET A 17 4.07 -3.85 29.14
C MET A 17 3.54 -5.13 29.78
N GLY A 18 2.48 -5.02 30.58
CA GLY A 18 1.79 -6.17 31.13
C GLY A 18 1.02 -6.95 30.06
N LYS A 19 0.69 -8.22 30.31
CA LYS A 19 -0.13 -9.02 29.38
C LYS A 19 -1.52 -8.41 29.19
N GLU A 20 -2.15 -7.94 30.26
CA GLU A 20 -3.49 -7.33 30.21
C GLU A 20 -3.45 -6.03 29.40
N GLU A 21 -2.50 -5.15 29.71
CA GLU A 21 -2.25 -3.90 28.99
C GLU A 21 -1.95 -4.10 27.49
N PHE A 22 -1.38 -5.24 27.10
CA PHE A 22 -1.14 -5.58 25.69
C PHE A 22 -2.42 -5.83 24.90
N TRP A 23 -3.47 -6.34 25.56
CA TRP A 23 -4.75 -6.63 24.92
C TRP A 23 -5.77 -5.50 25.09
N ASP A 24 -5.46 -4.49 25.90
CA ASP A 24 -6.28 -3.29 26.07
C ASP A 24 -6.12 -2.30 24.92
N ASP A 25 -7.04 -1.33 24.84
CA ASP A 25 -6.98 -0.26 23.84
C ASP A 25 -5.69 0.56 23.96
N ILE A 26 -5.19 1.01 22.80
CA ILE A 26 -3.98 1.84 22.73
C ILE A 26 -4.24 3.19 23.42
N ASN A 27 -3.69 3.35 24.61
CA ASN A 27 -3.85 4.55 25.45
C ASN A 27 -2.71 5.58 25.30
N ASP A 28 -1.87 5.44 24.28
CA ASP A 28 -0.76 6.35 24.04
C ASP A 28 -1.27 7.75 23.61
N PRO A 29 -0.80 8.85 24.24
CA PRO A 29 -1.26 10.21 23.92
C PRO A 29 -1.00 10.61 22.47
N TYR A 30 0.10 10.15 21.86
CA TYR A 30 0.42 10.42 20.48
C TYR A 30 -0.49 9.61 19.54
N CYS A 31 -0.71 8.34 19.80
CA CYS A 31 -1.67 7.52 19.04
C CYS A 31 -3.09 8.10 19.10
N ARG A 32 -3.55 8.53 20.29
CA ARG A 32 -4.83 9.22 20.44
C ARG A 32 -4.88 10.53 19.68
N LYS A 33 -3.79 11.30 19.68
CA LYS A 33 -3.72 12.55 18.90
C LYS A 33 -3.86 12.26 17.42
N LEU A 34 -3.12 11.28 16.88
CA LEU A 34 -3.21 10.87 15.48
C LEU A 34 -4.62 10.41 15.10
N ALA A 35 -5.25 9.57 15.94
CA ALA A 35 -6.61 9.09 15.71
C ALA A 35 -7.67 10.21 15.65
N ASN A 36 -7.41 11.32 16.34
CA ASN A 36 -8.30 12.50 16.36
C ASN A 36 -7.83 13.62 15.40
N THR A 37 -6.73 13.43 14.66
CA THR A 37 -6.26 14.42 13.70
C THR A 37 -7.06 14.30 12.42
N ASP A 38 -7.51 15.44 11.87
CA ASP A 38 -8.23 15.43 10.60
C ASP A 38 -7.30 14.94 9.48
N PRO A 39 -7.75 14.04 8.58
CA PRO A 39 -6.91 13.58 7.47
C PRO A 39 -6.33 14.73 6.63
N ASN A 40 -7.01 15.86 6.50
CA ASN A 40 -6.53 17.04 5.77
C ASN A 40 -5.37 17.76 6.47
N ASP A 41 -5.18 17.55 7.78
CA ASP A 41 -4.06 18.11 8.54
C ASP A 41 -2.78 17.27 8.41
N VAL A 42 -2.91 16.01 7.99
CA VAL A 42 -1.79 15.06 7.83
C VAL A 42 -1.42 14.88 6.36
N TYR A 43 -2.41 14.71 5.50
CA TYR A 43 -2.20 14.51 4.07
C TYR A 43 -2.20 15.86 3.36
N PRO A 44 -1.19 16.13 2.51
CA PRO A 44 -1.22 17.33 1.68
C PRO A 44 -2.47 17.31 0.79
N SER A 45 -3.12 18.47 0.65
CA SER A 45 -4.32 18.68 -0.17
C SER A 45 -4.20 18.15 -1.61
N TYR A 46 -2.98 17.91 -2.09
CA TYR A 46 -2.67 17.39 -3.42
C TYR A 46 -2.82 15.87 -3.56
N ASN A 47 -3.20 15.13 -2.51
CA ASN A 47 -3.49 13.70 -2.60
C ASN A 47 -4.88 13.38 -2.00
N PRO A 48 -5.97 13.68 -2.72
CA PRO A 48 -7.35 13.63 -2.20
C PRO A 48 -7.89 12.21 -1.94
N GLY A 49 -7.03 11.20 -1.87
CA GLY A 49 -7.41 9.81 -1.65
C GLY A 49 -7.74 9.07 -2.95
N PRO A 50 -8.25 7.82 -2.84
CA PRO A 50 -8.43 6.92 -3.98
C PRO A 50 -9.64 7.23 -4.86
N GLU A 51 -10.52 8.16 -4.44
CA GLU A 51 -11.76 8.49 -5.15
C GLU A 51 -11.83 9.99 -5.42
N ASN A 52 -12.31 10.34 -6.60
CA ASN A 52 -12.64 11.71 -6.97
C ASN A 52 -13.97 12.14 -6.32
N PRO A 53 -14.28 13.45 -6.27
CA PRO A 53 -15.55 13.94 -5.73
C PRO A 53 -16.80 13.42 -6.47
N ASP A 54 -16.65 12.97 -7.73
CA ASP A 54 -17.71 12.36 -8.53
C ASP A 54 -17.88 10.85 -8.29
N GLY A 55 -17.06 10.26 -7.41
CA GLY A 55 -17.05 8.83 -7.09
C GLY A 55 -16.25 7.97 -8.07
N SER A 56 -15.65 8.55 -9.10
CA SER A 56 -14.72 7.84 -9.99
C SER A 56 -13.38 7.58 -9.30
N VAL A 57 -12.59 6.66 -9.84
CA VAL A 57 -11.28 6.32 -9.28
C VAL A 57 -10.30 7.46 -9.53
N ASN A 58 -9.60 7.90 -8.48
CA ASN A 58 -8.50 8.84 -8.60
C ASN A 58 -7.20 8.10 -8.98
N PHE A 59 -6.91 8.06 -10.28
CA PHE A 59 -5.68 7.43 -10.80
C PHE A 59 -4.40 8.24 -10.53
N GLU A 60 -4.51 9.49 -10.08
CA GLU A 60 -3.37 10.30 -9.65
C GLU A 60 -2.99 10.05 -8.19
N CYS A 61 -3.84 9.33 -7.44
CA CYS A 61 -3.57 8.95 -6.06
C CYS A 61 -2.23 8.20 -5.97
N HIS A 62 -1.37 8.63 -5.05
CA HIS A 62 -0.01 8.06 -4.90
C HIS A 62 -0.02 6.52 -4.80
N CYS A 63 -1.05 5.96 -4.16
CA CYS A 63 -1.25 4.52 -3.96
C CYS A 63 -1.27 3.71 -5.28
N VAL A 64 -1.75 4.29 -6.38
CA VAL A 64 -1.89 3.60 -7.66
C VAL A 64 -1.16 4.29 -8.81
N SER A 65 -0.69 5.52 -8.60
CA SER A 65 -0.01 6.34 -9.61
C SER A 65 1.16 5.62 -10.32
N HIS A 66 1.92 4.81 -9.59
CA HIS A 66 3.05 4.04 -10.14
C HIS A 66 2.61 2.90 -11.08
N LEU A 67 1.43 2.32 -10.86
CA LEU A 67 0.83 1.32 -11.75
C LEU A 67 0.26 1.98 -13.00
N VAL A 68 -0.42 3.12 -12.80
CA VAL A 68 -1.01 3.98 -13.83
C VAL A 68 0.05 4.54 -14.79
N ALA A 69 1.23 4.86 -14.28
CA ALA A 69 2.38 5.35 -15.05
C ALA A 69 3.25 4.24 -15.66
N SER A 70 2.90 2.97 -15.45
CA SER A 70 3.60 1.84 -16.06
C SER A 70 3.24 1.71 -17.55
N PRO A 71 4.05 0.97 -18.34
CA PRO A 71 3.69 0.56 -19.70
C PRO A 71 2.35 -0.20 -19.81
N CYS A 72 1.84 -0.77 -18.71
CA CYS A 72 0.55 -1.46 -18.61
C CYS A 72 -0.52 -0.63 -17.91
N GLY A 73 -0.32 0.68 -17.80
CA GLY A 73 -1.21 1.57 -17.08
C GLY A 73 -2.58 1.71 -17.73
N TYR A 74 -2.72 1.46 -19.03
CA TYR A 74 -4.00 1.48 -19.72
C TYR A 74 -4.88 0.31 -19.25
N GLU A 75 -4.35 -0.91 -19.33
CA GLU A 75 -5.04 -2.13 -18.89
C GLU A 75 -5.36 -2.08 -17.40
N PHE A 76 -4.46 -1.50 -16.59
CA PHE A 76 -4.72 -1.25 -15.17
C PHE A 76 -5.93 -0.35 -14.95
N ARG A 77 -6.02 0.78 -15.67
CA ARG A 77 -7.16 1.70 -15.55
C ARG A 77 -8.47 1.01 -15.89
N GLU A 78 -8.50 0.23 -16.98
CA GLU A 78 -9.69 -0.53 -17.37
C GLU A 78 -10.13 -1.54 -16.30
N ALA A 79 -9.19 -2.28 -15.71
CA ALA A 79 -9.49 -3.26 -14.68
C ALA A 79 -10.07 -2.62 -13.42
N ILE A 80 -9.45 -1.54 -12.93
CA ILE A 80 -9.87 -0.86 -11.70
C ILE A 80 -11.16 -0.05 -11.91
N SER A 81 -11.33 0.58 -13.08
CA SER A 81 -12.60 1.25 -13.41
C SER A 81 -13.75 0.26 -13.47
N CYS A 82 -13.55 -0.92 -14.08
CA CYS A 82 -14.57 -1.97 -14.07
C CYS A 82 -14.91 -2.40 -12.65
N GLN A 83 -13.89 -2.73 -11.83
CA GLN A 83 -14.08 -3.16 -10.44
C GLN A 83 -14.86 -2.12 -9.61
N LYS A 84 -14.59 -0.82 -9.81
CA LYS A 84 -15.29 0.25 -9.08
C LYS A 84 -16.78 0.32 -9.42
N THR A 85 -17.15 -0.01 -10.66
CA THR A 85 -18.55 0.05 -11.12
C THR A 85 -19.33 -1.24 -10.89
N SER A 86 -18.65 -2.37 -10.69
CA SER A 86 -19.28 -3.66 -10.42
C SER A 86 -19.67 -3.82 -8.95
N SER A 87 -20.79 -4.49 -8.73
CA SER A 87 -21.20 -4.94 -7.40
C SER A 87 -20.42 -6.18 -6.94
N ASP A 88 -20.45 -6.47 -5.64
CA ASP A 88 -19.81 -7.67 -5.07
C ASP A 88 -20.36 -8.96 -5.71
N GLU A 89 -21.67 -9.05 -5.93
CA GLU A 89 -22.30 -10.21 -6.59
C GLU A 89 -21.83 -10.39 -8.04
N GLU A 90 -21.67 -9.30 -8.80
CA GLU A 90 -21.14 -9.37 -10.16
C GLU A 90 -19.68 -9.83 -10.18
N MET A 91 -18.88 -9.35 -9.22
CA MET A 91 -17.48 -9.80 -9.07
C MET A 91 -17.38 -11.28 -8.70
N GLU A 92 -18.23 -11.77 -7.79
CA GLU A 92 -18.32 -13.20 -7.45
C GLU A 92 -18.69 -14.06 -8.66
N ASN A 93 -19.46 -13.50 -9.59
CA ASN A 93 -19.83 -14.11 -10.87
C ASN A 93 -18.80 -13.89 -11.99
N GLY A 94 -17.64 -13.29 -11.69
CA GLY A 94 -16.52 -13.14 -12.61
C GLY A 94 -16.51 -11.86 -13.46
N ALA A 95 -17.32 -10.85 -13.11
CA ALA A 95 -17.20 -9.53 -13.73
C ALA A 95 -15.78 -8.99 -13.63
N CYS A 96 -15.37 -8.21 -14.64
CA CYS A 96 -14.04 -7.59 -14.74
C CYS A 96 -12.86 -8.57 -14.92
N GLY A 97 -13.12 -9.87 -15.04
CA GLY A 97 -12.08 -10.88 -15.24
C GLY A 97 -11.26 -10.64 -16.51
N GLU A 98 -11.89 -10.24 -17.62
CA GLU A 98 -11.19 -9.98 -18.88
C GLU A 98 -10.21 -8.82 -18.76
N GLN A 99 -10.62 -7.71 -18.14
CA GLN A 99 -9.80 -6.51 -17.95
C GLN A 99 -8.63 -6.81 -17.01
N LEU A 100 -8.87 -7.54 -15.93
CA LEU A 100 -7.81 -7.96 -15.01
C LEU A 100 -6.80 -8.88 -15.71
N MET A 101 -7.28 -9.85 -16.49
CA MET A 101 -6.40 -10.75 -17.25
C MET A 101 -5.58 -9.99 -18.31
N ALA A 102 -6.17 -9.00 -18.99
CA ALA A 102 -5.43 -8.15 -19.93
C ALA A 102 -4.30 -7.36 -19.23
N PHE A 103 -4.55 -6.84 -18.02
CA PHE A 103 -3.51 -6.20 -17.22
C PHE A 103 -2.38 -7.18 -16.83
N MET A 104 -2.75 -8.38 -16.36
CA MET A 104 -1.78 -9.43 -16.00
C MET A 104 -0.95 -9.87 -17.22
N GLU A 105 -1.59 -10.07 -18.37
CA GLU A 105 -0.92 -10.44 -19.61
C GLU A 105 0.07 -9.35 -20.03
N CYS A 106 -0.34 -8.07 -19.99
CA CYS A 106 0.56 -6.96 -20.26
C CYS A 106 1.77 -6.98 -19.31
N ALA A 107 1.54 -7.09 -17.99
CA ALA A 107 2.60 -7.07 -17.00
C ALA A 107 3.61 -8.21 -17.22
N MET A 108 3.12 -9.42 -17.51
CA MET A 108 3.96 -10.58 -17.81
C MET A 108 4.74 -10.41 -19.12
N ARG A 109 4.07 -9.98 -20.20
CA ARG A 109 4.67 -9.82 -21.54
C ARG A 109 5.75 -8.74 -21.55
N THR A 110 5.47 -7.61 -20.92
CA THR A 110 6.39 -6.46 -20.85
C THR A 110 7.42 -6.61 -19.74
N GLN A 111 7.20 -7.56 -18.83
CA GLN A 111 8.00 -7.72 -17.62
C GLN A 111 8.03 -6.42 -16.79
N CYS A 112 6.93 -5.67 -16.82
CA CYS A 112 6.76 -4.51 -15.95
C CYS A 112 6.88 -4.92 -14.49
N PHE A 113 7.39 -4.02 -13.67
CA PHE A 113 7.61 -4.21 -12.23
C PHE A 113 8.68 -5.22 -11.84
N LYS A 114 9.45 -5.78 -12.79
CA LYS A 114 10.70 -6.48 -12.45
C LYS A 114 11.67 -5.52 -11.77
N THR A 115 12.16 -5.87 -10.59
CA THR A 115 13.29 -5.18 -9.98
C THR A 115 14.54 -5.49 -10.80
N ASN A 116 15.32 -4.46 -11.11
CA ASN A 116 16.67 -4.66 -11.62
C ASN A 116 17.51 -5.18 -10.46
N ASP A 117 17.46 -6.48 -10.20
CA ASP A 117 18.38 -7.13 -9.29
C ASP A 117 19.75 -7.18 -9.97
N SER A 118 20.39 -6.02 -10.09
CA SER A 118 21.83 -5.91 -10.35
C SER A 118 22.60 -6.30 -9.09
N THR A 119 22.35 -7.50 -8.59
CA THR A 119 23.43 -8.32 -8.04
C THR A 119 24.26 -8.75 -9.24
N PRO A 120 25.57 -8.48 -9.30
CA PRO A 120 26.41 -9.03 -10.35
C PRO A 120 26.41 -10.55 -10.21
N GLU A 121 25.52 -11.23 -10.93
CA GLU A 121 25.69 -12.65 -11.23
C GLU A 121 27.02 -12.80 -11.94
N GLU A 122 27.91 -13.57 -11.32
CA GLU A 122 29.19 -13.94 -11.86
C GLU A 122 29.03 -14.44 -13.30
N LYS A 123 29.49 -13.63 -14.25
CA LYS A 123 29.96 -14.13 -15.54
C LYS A 123 31.16 -15.05 -15.26
N GLN A 124 30.94 -16.35 -15.10
CA GLN A 124 31.99 -17.35 -15.27
C GLN A 124 31.49 -18.57 -16.06
N THR A 125 31.93 -18.58 -17.33
CA THR A 125 32.38 -19.73 -18.13
C THR A 125 31.33 -20.81 -18.46
N GLY A 126 31.01 -21.11 -19.72
CA GLY A 126 31.92 -21.19 -20.85
C GLY A 126 32.84 -22.41 -20.74
N LYS A 127 32.28 -23.63 -20.75
CA LYS A 127 32.84 -24.79 -21.47
C LYS A 127 31.79 -25.87 -21.66
#